data_AF-A0A2M8Z5S3-F1
#
_entry.id   AF-A0A2M8Z5S3-F1
#
_cell.length_a   1.000
_cell.length_b   1.000
_cell.length_c   1.000
_cell.angle_alpha   90.00
_cell.angle_beta   90.00
_cell.angle_gamma   90.00
#
_symmetry.space_group_name_H-M   'P 1'
#
loop_
_entity.id
_entity.type
_entity.pdbx_description
1 polymer ?
#
loop_
_entity_poly.entity_id
_entity_poly.type
_entity_poly.pdbx_seq_one_letter_code
_entity_poly.pdbx_strand_id
1 'polypeptide(L)'
;MVIEIDELVNKYYHKLKETDLIIWKYISTHRKACCDYTIYELADACNVSRTTVLRFAQKISLSGYAELKTLLKLDYKQKSTIYINDPKDLISLYHQIVAEMQNKDFTRINQMIYGAKHIFAYGTGNMQNNVLGEMRRLFQCSGDYIISIQGGSELSYLLKNVTPQDLVFIISFSGETPVALDFARNLCARNVPVISITRLKDNLLSSICDENIYVHTMDFQFYSEYHGYRTESAVGYFIAIETLFLQYQQYKASMRTEQEKAITESTSDPKSD
;
A
#
# COMPACT_ATOMS: atom_id res chain seq x y z
N MET A 1 12.03 -5.55 -11.23
CA MET A 1 10.84 -5.27 -10.42
C MET A 1 9.65 -5.24 -11.36
N VAL A 2 8.76 -6.23 -11.26
CA VAL A 2 7.51 -6.23 -12.04
C VAL A 2 6.55 -5.35 -11.24
N ILE A 3 6.21 -4.17 -11.75
CA ILE A 3 5.21 -3.29 -11.12
C ILE A 3 3.84 -3.83 -11.53
N GLU A 4 2.98 -4.14 -10.55
CA GLU A 4 1.63 -4.62 -10.85
C GLU A 4 0.72 -3.48 -11.33
N ILE A 5 -0.22 -3.81 -12.21
CA ILE A 5 -1.12 -2.82 -12.79
C ILE A 5 -1.97 -2.09 -11.74
N ASP A 6 -2.36 -2.76 -10.65
CA ASP A 6 -3.10 -2.17 -9.53
C ASP A 6 -2.30 -1.04 -8.85
N GLU A 7 -0.99 -1.21 -8.66
CA GLU A 7 -0.13 -0.16 -8.09
C GLU A 7 -0.05 1.07 -9.01
N LEU A 8 0.05 0.86 -10.33
CA LEU A 8 0.06 1.95 -11.31
C LEU A 8 -1.24 2.74 -11.30
N VAL A 9 -2.38 2.04 -11.27
CA VAL A 9 -3.69 2.69 -11.23
C VAL A 9 -3.84 3.50 -9.95
N ASN A 10 -3.47 2.95 -8.79
CA ASN A 10 -3.52 3.68 -7.52
C ASN A 10 -2.65 4.93 -7.54
N LYS A 11 -1.40 4.81 -8.04
CA LYS A 11 -0.45 5.93 -8.13
C LYS A 11 -0.95 7.07 -9.01
N TYR A 12 -1.65 6.76 -10.11
CA TYR A 12 -2.13 7.75 -11.08
C TYR A 12 -3.64 7.98 -11.02
N TYR A 13 -4.31 7.50 -9.97
CA TYR A 13 -5.77 7.54 -9.85
C TYR A 13 -6.33 8.96 -10.00
N HIS A 14 -5.67 9.96 -9.41
CA HIS A 14 -6.05 11.37 -9.48
C HIS A 14 -6.06 11.96 -10.91
N LYS A 15 -5.42 11.31 -11.89
CA LYS A 15 -5.41 11.72 -13.31
C LYS A 15 -6.53 11.07 -14.13
N LEU A 16 -7.21 10.07 -13.56
CA LEU A 16 -8.23 9.28 -14.25
C LEU A 16 -9.57 10.02 -14.22
N LYS A 17 -10.20 10.13 -15.39
CA LYS A 17 -11.56 10.64 -15.56
C LYS A 17 -12.55 9.49 -15.47
N GLU A 18 -13.84 9.81 -15.42
CA GLU A 18 -14.93 8.82 -15.36
C GLU A 18 -14.82 7.73 -16.44
N THR A 19 -14.49 8.11 -17.68
CA THR A 19 -14.28 7.15 -18.78
C THR A 19 -13.08 6.22 -18.56
N ASP A 20 -12.02 6.71 -17.90
CA ASP A 20 -10.87 5.89 -17.55
C ASP A 20 -11.22 4.89 -16.44
N LEU A 21 -12.02 5.34 -15.46
CA LEU A 21 -12.52 4.50 -14.37
C LEU A 21 -13.47 3.40 -14.87
N ILE A 22 -14.27 3.68 -15.91
CA ILE A 22 -15.09 2.65 -16.59
C ILE A 22 -14.20 1.55 -17.18
N ILE A 23 -13.15 1.95 -17.92
CA ILE A 23 -12.19 0.99 -18.51
C ILE A 23 -11.53 0.17 -17.41
N TRP A 24 -11.03 0.82 -16.37
CA TRP A 24 -10.38 0.13 -15.26
C TRP A 24 -11.33 -0.83 -14.54
N LYS A 25 -12.55 -0.41 -14.22
CA LYS A 25 -13.57 -1.26 -13.59
C LYS A 25 -13.85 -2.51 -14.41
N TYR A 26 -13.93 -2.37 -15.74
CA TYR A 26 -14.13 -3.51 -16.63
C TYR A 26 -12.93 -4.47 -16.57
N ILE A 27 -11.71 -3.94 -16.70
CA ILE A 27 -10.46 -4.71 -16.63
C ILE A 27 -10.36 -5.47 -15.30
N SER A 28 -10.57 -4.80 -14.17
CA SER A 28 -10.48 -5.40 -12.83
C SER A 28 -11.47 -6.54 -12.62
N THR A 29 -12.63 -6.47 -13.27
CA THR A 29 -13.69 -7.49 -13.16
C THR A 29 -13.48 -8.65 -14.15
N HIS A 30 -12.90 -8.39 -15.32
CA HIS A 30 -12.79 -9.36 -16.43
C HIS A 30 -11.33 -9.61 -16.85
N ARG A 31 -10.40 -9.69 -15.89
CA ARG A 31 -8.95 -9.79 -16.15
C ARG A 31 -8.57 -10.87 -17.15
N LYS A 32 -9.15 -12.08 -17.00
CA LYS A 32 -8.89 -13.21 -17.91
C LYS A 32 -9.22 -12.87 -19.36
N ALA A 33 -10.42 -12.35 -19.61
CA ALA A 33 -10.85 -11.99 -20.97
C ALA A 33 -9.98 -10.86 -21.55
N CYS A 34 -9.66 -9.86 -20.73
CA CYS A 34 -8.84 -8.72 -21.12
C CYS A 34 -7.40 -9.11 -21.53
N CYS A 35 -6.90 -10.27 -21.07
CA CYS A 35 -5.61 -10.79 -21.52
C CYS A 35 -5.60 -11.08 -23.02
N ASP A 36 -6.72 -11.48 -23.59
CA ASP A 36 -6.79 -11.94 -24.97
C ASP A 36 -7.35 -10.89 -25.93
N TYR A 37 -8.16 -9.95 -25.43
CA TYR A 37 -8.71 -8.85 -26.21
C TYR A 37 -7.67 -8.06 -27.01
N THR A 38 -8.09 -7.57 -28.16
CA THR A 38 -7.47 -6.48 -28.90
C THR A 38 -7.96 -5.14 -28.33
N ILE A 39 -7.32 -4.05 -28.76
CA ILE A 39 -7.78 -2.71 -28.35
C ILE A 39 -9.21 -2.43 -28.82
N TYR A 40 -9.65 -3.04 -29.92
CA TYR A 40 -11.01 -2.91 -30.44
C TYR A 40 -12.00 -3.59 -29.49
N GLU A 41 -11.75 -4.85 -29.16
CA GLU A 41 -12.64 -5.63 -28.29
C GLU A 41 -12.73 -5.04 -26.88
N LEU A 42 -11.61 -4.55 -26.31
CA LEU A 42 -11.65 -3.87 -25.02
C LEU A 42 -12.42 -2.55 -25.08
N ALA A 43 -12.24 -1.77 -26.15
CA ALA A 43 -12.94 -0.51 -26.34
C ALA A 43 -14.46 -0.73 -26.48
N ASP A 44 -14.86 -1.71 -27.29
CA ASP A 44 -16.26 -2.10 -27.49
C ASP A 44 -16.88 -2.63 -26.19
N ALA A 45 -16.17 -3.49 -25.46
CA ALA A 45 -16.64 -4.03 -24.19
C ALA A 45 -16.84 -2.95 -23.10
N CYS A 46 -16.08 -1.86 -23.17
CA CYS A 46 -16.20 -0.72 -22.27
C CYS A 46 -17.14 0.38 -22.81
N ASN A 47 -17.68 0.25 -24.04
CA ASN A 47 -18.41 1.29 -24.77
C ASN A 47 -17.65 2.62 -24.89
N VAL A 48 -16.36 2.55 -25.23
CA VAL A 48 -15.48 3.72 -25.41
C VAL A 48 -14.75 3.67 -26.75
N SER A 49 -14.09 4.76 -27.14
CA SER A 49 -13.21 4.76 -28.31
C SER A 49 -11.88 4.07 -28.01
N ARG A 50 -11.24 3.50 -29.05
CA ARG A 50 -9.86 2.98 -28.97
C ARG A 50 -8.86 4.02 -28.46
N THR A 51 -9.02 5.27 -28.89
CA THR A 51 -8.18 6.39 -28.44
C THR A 51 -8.34 6.63 -26.94
N THR A 52 -9.53 6.37 -26.38
CA THR A 52 -9.77 6.43 -24.93
C THR A 52 -8.97 5.34 -24.21
N VAL A 53 -9.01 4.09 -24.68
CA VAL A 53 -8.22 2.98 -24.12
C VAL A 53 -6.72 3.26 -24.19
N LEU A 54 -6.24 3.80 -25.32
CA LEU A 54 -4.84 4.17 -25.48
C LEU A 54 -4.43 5.27 -24.48
N ARG A 55 -5.25 6.31 -24.34
CA ARG A 55 -5.00 7.41 -23.39
C ARG A 55 -5.05 6.93 -21.94
N PHE A 56 -5.94 5.99 -21.60
CA PHE A 56 -5.97 5.37 -20.29
C PHE A 56 -4.63 4.71 -19.95
N ALA A 57 -4.12 3.84 -20.83
CA ALA A 57 -2.83 3.19 -20.65
C ALA A 57 -1.68 4.21 -20.45
N GLN A 58 -1.70 5.29 -21.24
CA GLN A 58 -0.72 6.38 -21.12
C GLN A 58 -0.83 7.15 -19.81
N LYS A 59 -2.04 7.38 -19.29
CA LYS A 59 -2.24 8.08 -18.01
C LYS A 59 -1.69 7.31 -16.81
N ILE A 60 -1.74 5.98 -16.85
CA ILE A 60 -1.13 5.11 -15.84
C ILE A 60 0.36 4.82 -16.12
N SER A 61 1.00 5.66 -16.96
CA SER A 61 2.43 5.64 -17.26
C SER A 61 2.93 4.47 -18.10
N LEU A 62 2.06 3.86 -18.91
CA LEU A 62 2.45 2.88 -19.92
C LEU A 62 2.60 3.55 -21.29
N SER A 63 3.42 2.98 -22.18
CA SER A 63 3.61 3.44 -23.57
C SER A 63 2.33 3.35 -24.41
N GLY A 64 1.43 2.43 -24.08
CA GLY A 64 0.14 2.27 -24.74
C GLY A 64 -0.52 0.92 -24.48
N TYR A 65 -1.49 0.55 -25.32
CA TYR A 65 -2.29 -0.66 -25.14
C TYR A 65 -1.49 -1.98 -25.19
N ALA A 66 -0.44 -2.05 -26.02
CA ALA A 66 0.36 -3.27 -26.14
C ALA A 66 1.10 -3.60 -24.83
N GLU A 67 1.62 -2.58 -24.15
CA GLU A 67 2.25 -2.74 -22.84
C GLU A 67 1.20 -3.06 -21.77
N LEU A 68 0.05 -2.40 -21.78
CA LEU A 68 -1.09 -2.74 -20.92
C LEU A 68 -1.48 -4.22 -21.05
N LYS A 69 -1.63 -4.74 -22.27
CA LYS A 69 -1.99 -6.15 -22.52
C LYS A 69 -0.89 -7.10 -22.03
N THR A 70 0.38 -6.75 -22.24
CA THR A 70 1.51 -7.54 -21.76
C THR A 70 1.51 -7.63 -20.24
N LEU A 71 1.31 -6.49 -19.56
CA LEU A 71 1.26 -6.42 -18.11
C LEU A 71 0.08 -7.24 -17.55
N LEU A 72 -1.11 -7.10 -18.14
CA LEU A 72 -2.28 -7.90 -17.77
C LEU A 72 -2.03 -9.41 -17.88
N LYS A 73 -1.36 -9.86 -18.95
CA LYS A 73 -0.99 -11.28 -19.12
C LYS A 73 -0.01 -11.76 -18.06
N LEU A 74 0.97 -10.93 -17.71
CA LEU A 74 1.96 -11.27 -16.69
C LEU A 74 1.30 -11.38 -15.31
N ASP A 75 0.53 -10.35 -14.93
CA ASP A 75 -0.22 -10.29 -13.68
C ASP A 75 -1.23 -11.46 -13.56
N TYR A 76 -1.96 -11.74 -14.65
CA TYR A 76 -2.92 -12.85 -14.65
C TYR A 76 -2.23 -14.21 -14.53
N LYS A 77 -1.11 -14.45 -15.23
CA LYS A 77 -0.38 -15.71 -15.12
C LYS A 77 0.11 -15.97 -13.69
N GLN A 78 0.62 -14.95 -13.00
CA GLN A 78 1.03 -15.06 -11.60
C GLN A 78 -0.14 -15.36 -10.66
N LYS A 79 -1.30 -14.71 -10.89
CA LYS A 79 -2.49 -14.85 -10.03
C LYS A 79 -3.38 -16.07 -10.37
N SER A 80 -3.27 -16.63 -11.57
CA SER A 80 -4.14 -17.72 -12.08
C SER A 80 -3.85 -19.12 -11.51
N THR A 81 -2.83 -19.25 -10.66
CA THR A 81 -2.41 -20.51 -10.03
C THR A 81 -3.05 -20.79 -8.67
N ILE A 82 -3.99 -19.97 -8.19
CA ILE A 82 -4.58 -20.13 -6.85
C ILE A 82 -5.86 -20.97 -6.95
N TYR A 83 -5.76 -22.27 -6.65
CA TYR A 83 -6.92 -23.11 -6.35
C TYR A 83 -7.44 -22.74 -4.95
N ILE A 84 -8.74 -22.46 -4.87
CA ILE A 84 -9.39 -21.98 -3.65
C ILE A 84 -9.26 -23.05 -2.54
N ASN A 85 -8.61 -22.66 -1.44
CA ASN A 85 -8.40 -23.44 -0.20
C ASN A 85 -7.30 -24.53 -0.20
N ASP A 86 -6.37 -24.60 -1.16
CA ASP A 86 -5.21 -25.51 -1.03
C ASP A 86 -4.13 -24.88 -0.12
N PRO A 87 -3.69 -25.54 0.97
CA PRO A 87 -2.55 -25.08 1.77
C PRO A 87 -1.27 -24.86 0.96
N LYS A 88 -1.05 -25.58 -0.15
CA LYS A 88 0.12 -25.37 -1.02
C LYS A 88 0.11 -23.99 -1.66
N ASP A 89 -1.04 -23.52 -2.10
CA ASP A 89 -1.17 -22.19 -2.72
C ASP A 89 -0.93 -21.08 -1.69
N LEU A 90 -1.35 -21.32 -0.44
CA LEU A 90 -1.02 -20.43 0.67
C LEU A 90 0.50 -20.33 0.90
N ILE A 91 1.20 -21.47 0.91
CA ILE A 91 2.65 -21.50 1.06
C ILE A 91 3.35 -20.84 -0.14
N SER A 92 2.86 -21.09 -1.36
CA SER A 92 3.35 -20.40 -2.56
C SER A 92 3.17 -18.89 -2.48
N LEU A 93 2.03 -18.42 -1.99
CA LEU A 93 1.80 -16.99 -1.74
C LEU A 93 2.80 -16.43 -0.71
N TYR A 94 3.10 -17.17 0.36
CA TYR A 94 4.08 -16.71 1.34
C TYR A 94 5.49 -16.59 0.75
N HIS A 95 5.90 -17.53 -0.11
CA HIS A 95 7.16 -17.40 -0.84
C HIS A 95 7.19 -16.17 -1.75
N GLN A 96 6.08 -15.87 -2.43
CA GLN A 96 5.94 -14.66 -3.24
C GLN A 96 6.08 -13.40 -2.39
N ILE A 97 5.33 -13.30 -1.28
CA ILE A 97 5.37 -12.15 -0.37
C ILE A 97 6.80 -11.93 0.15
N VAL A 98 7.50 -12.99 0.57
CA VAL A 98 8.88 -12.89 1.05
C VAL A 98 9.80 -12.38 -0.06
N ALA A 99 9.70 -12.90 -1.28
CA ALA A 99 10.53 -12.47 -2.41
C ALA A 99 10.28 -11.00 -2.81
N GLU A 100 9.05 -10.52 -2.71
CA GLU A 100 8.71 -9.12 -2.93
C GLU A 100 9.28 -8.22 -1.83
N MET A 101 9.10 -8.61 -0.57
CA MET A 101 9.59 -7.84 0.59
C MET A 101 11.11 -7.75 0.65
N GLN A 102 11.83 -8.77 0.16
CA GLN A 102 13.30 -8.74 0.04
C GLN A 102 13.82 -7.55 -0.79
N ASN A 103 13.06 -7.11 -1.77
CA ASN A 103 13.48 -6.05 -2.70
C ASN A 103 12.67 -4.75 -2.50
N LYS A 104 11.78 -4.70 -1.51
CA LYS A 104 10.95 -3.52 -1.26
C LYS A 104 11.82 -2.44 -0.61
N ASP A 105 11.84 -1.27 -1.23
CA ASP A 105 12.55 -0.10 -0.70
C ASP A 105 11.59 0.73 0.16
N PHE A 106 11.85 0.77 1.47
CA PHE A 106 11.13 1.64 2.41
C PHE A 106 11.87 2.92 2.77
N THR A 107 12.91 3.32 2.03
CA THR A 107 13.73 4.50 2.35
C THR A 107 12.89 5.76 2.61
N ARG A 108 11.92 6.07 1.73
CA ARG A 108 11.05 7.24 1.91
C ARG A 108 10.12 7.10 3.12
N ILE A 109 9.59 5.91 3.37
CA ILE A 109 8.78 5.64 4.57
C ILE A 109 9.64 5.79 5.83
N ASN A 110 10.86 5.27 5.83
CA ASN A 110 11.80 5.37 6.95
C ASN A 110 12.17 6.83 7.24
N GLN A 111 12.34 7.65 6.20
CA GLN A 111 12.52 9.10 6.34
C GLN A 111 11.32 9.77 7.01
N MET A 112 10.10 9.44 6.58
CA MET A 112 8.86 9.95 7.18
C MET A 112 8.74 9.55 8.65
N ILE A 113 9.05 8.29 8.99
CA ILE A 113 9.04 7.80 10.37
C ILE A 113 10.09 8.55 11.21
N TYR A 114 11.34 8.66 10.72
CA TYR A 114 12.44 9.28 11.46
C TYR A 114 12.22 10.78 11.71
N GLY A 115 11.59 11.48 10.76
CA GLY A 115 11.30 12.91 10.85
C GLY A 115 10.03 13.26 11.61
N ALA A 116 9.19 12.28 11.96
CA ALA A 116 7.91 12.53 12.61
C ALA A 116 8.09 12.90 14.10
N LYS A 117 7.39 13.95 14.54
CA LYS A 117 7.31 14.34 15.95
C LYS A 117 6.52 13.33 16.77
N HIS A 118 5.37 12.90 16.24
CA HIS A 118 4.57 11.80 16.80
C HIS A 118 4.09 10.90 15.68
N ILE A 119 3.94 9.61 15.99
CA ILE A 119 3.42 8.61 15.05
C ILE A 119 2.10 8.09 15.60
N PHE A 120 1.02 8.32 14.84
CA PHE A 120 -0.30 7.77 15.11
C PHE A 120 -0.60 6.64 14.14
N ALA A 121 -1.47 5.71 14.54
CA ALA A 121 -1.91 4.65 13.64
C ALA A 121 -3.35 4.23 13.92
N TYR A 122 -4.11 4.03 12.86
CA TYR A 122 -5.51 3.63 12.89
C TYR A 122 -5.72 2.33 12.11
N GLY A 123 -6.17 1.27 12.79
CA GLY A 123 -6.61 0.03 12.17
C GLY A 123 -8.12 0.06 11.92
N THR A 124 -8.56 -0.19 10.69
CA THR A 124 -9.98 -0.08 10.33
C THR A 124 -10.86 -1.25 10.81
N GLY A 125 -10.27 -2.25 11.47
CA GLY A 125 -10.96 -3.46 11.89
C GLY A 125 -10.07 -4.36 12.76
N ASN A 126 -10.61 -5.50 13.18
CA ASN A 126 -9.96 -6.37 14.17
C ASN A 126 -8.60 -6.91 13.71
N MET A 127 -8.53 -7.44 12.48
CA MET A 127 -7.26 -7.95 11.94
C MET A 127 -6.21 -6.83 11.82
N GLN A 128 -6.64 -5.65 11.36
CA GLN A 128 -5.77 -4.48 11.21
C GLN A 128 -5.28 -3.97 12.56
N ASN A 129 -6.12 -4.04 13.60
CA ASN A 129 -5.74 -3.73 14.98
C ASN A 129 -4.75 -4.74 15.55
N ASN A 130 -4.81 -6.02 15.16
CA ASN A 130 -3.79 -7.00 15.53
C ASN A 130 -2.44 -6.67 14.88
N VAL A 131 -2.43 -6.34 13.59
CA VAL A 131 -1.22 -5.89 12.88
C VAL A 131 -0.64 -4.63 13.52
N LEU A 132 -1.50 -3.67 13.87
CA LEU A 132 -1.10 -2.46 14.59
C LEU A 132 -0.51 -2.78 15.97
N GLY A 133 -1.12 -3.70 16.72
CA GLY A 133 -0.62 -4.12 18.02
C GLY A 133 0.81 -4.67 17.93
N GLU A 134 1.07 -5.48 16.90
CA GLU A 134 2.40 -6.04 16.64
C GLU A 134 3.39 -4.98 16.15
N MET A 135 2.97 -4.09 15.24
CA MET A 135 3.79 -2.97 14.78
C MET A 135 4.20 -2.08 15.97
N ARG A 136 3.27 -1.80 16.88
CA ARG A 136 3.56 -1.06 18.11
C ARG A 136 4.57 -1.80 18.98
N ARG A 137 4.41 -3.12 19.15
CA ARG A 137 5.34 -3.95 19.95
C ARG A 137 6.77 -3.88 19.39
N LEU A 138 6.93 -4.01 18.08
CA LEU A 138 8.23 -3.96 17.40
C LEU A 138 8.93 -2.61 17.61
N PHE A 139 8.25 -1.50 17.31
CA PHE A 139 8.82 -0.15 17.40
C PHE A 139 9.07 0.29 18.85
N GLN A 140 8.22 -0.13 19.79
CA GLN A 140 8.39 0.20 21.20
C GLN A 140 9.70 -0.34 21.78
N CYS A 141 10.19 -1.50 21.29
CA CYS A 141 11.47 -2.06 21.73
C CYS A 141 12.68 -1.14 21.40
N SER A 142 12.58 -0.27 20.40
CA SER A 142 13.63 0.70 20.02
C SER A 142 13.39 2.13 20.54
N GLY A 143 12.39 2.32 21.40
CA GLY A 143 11.99 3.63 21.93
C GLY A 143 11.21 4.50 20.93
N ASP A 144 10.74 3.93 19.82
CA ASP A 144 9.88 4.60 18.85
C ASP A 144 8.42 4.25 19.18
N TYR A 145 7.63 5.24 19.59
CA TYR A 145 6.26 4.98 20.08
C TYR A 145 5.22 5.25 18.99
N ILE A 146 4.35 4.27 18.76
CA ILE A 146 3.19 4.38 17.88
C ILE A 146 1.92 4.47 18.72
N ILE A 147 1.20 5.57 18.58
CA ILE A 147 -0.06 5.85 19.30
C ILE A 147 -1.22 5.23 18.50
N SER A 148 -1.81 4.17 19.06
CA SER A 148 -2.95 3.49 18.45
C SER A 148 -4.25 4.27 18.68
N ILE A 149 -4.99 4.48 17.60
CA ILE A 149 -6.30 5.14 17.60
C ILE A 149 -7.38 4.09 17.38
N GLN A 150 -8.38 4.04 18.25
CA GLN A 150 -9.44 3.02 18.26
C GLN A 150 -10.62 3.34 17.33
N GLY A 151 -10.59 4.49 16.65
CA GLY A 151 -11.66 4.95 15.76
C GLY A 151 -12.69 5.85 16.47
N GLY A 152 -13.84 6.06 15.82
CA GLY A 152 -14.94 6.83 16.38
C GLY A 152 -14.53 8.25 16.80
N SER A 153 -14.85 8.63 18.05
CA SER A 153 -14.56 9.97 18.56
C SER A 153 -13.06 10.30 18.62
N GLU A 154 -12.18 9.29 18.76
CA GLU A 154 -10.73 9.52 18.81
C GLU A 154 -10.18 10.07 17.50
N LEU A 155 -10.73 9.65 16.35
CA LEU A 155 -10.35 10.22 15.04
C LEU A 155 -10.66 11.72 15.00
N SER A 156 -11.83 12.10 15.52
CA SER A 156 -12.25 13.51 15.58
C SER A 156 -11.39 14.33 16.53
N TYR A 157 -10.96 13.76 17.66
CA TYR A 157 -10.05 14.43 18.59
C TYR A 157 -8.64 14.58 18.01
N LEU A 158 -8.15 13.55 17.33
CA LEU A 158 -6.86 13.61 16.65
C LEU A 158 -6.86 14.69 15.56
N LEU A 159 -7.89 14.75 14.71
CA LEU A 159 -8.00 15.77 13.65
C LEU A 159 -7.99 17.23 14.14
N LYS A 160 -8.28 17.47 15.42
CA LYS A 160 -8.22 18.81 16.04
C LYS A 160 -6.82 19.20 16.51
N ASN A 161 -5.93 18.23 16.72
CA ASN A 161 -4.64 18.44 17.38
C ASN A 161 -3.44 18.01 16.53
N VAL A 162 -3.66 17.16 15.51
CA VAL A 162 -2.61 16.69 14.60
C VAL A 162 -2.03 17.84 13.78
N THR A 163 -0.73 17.78 13.53
CA THR A 163 0.04 18.81 12.82
C THR A 163 0.81 18.20 11.65
N PRO A 164 1.30 19.02 10.70
CA PRO A 164 2.17 18.55 9.61
C PRO A 164 3.48 17.89 10.03
N GLN A 165 3.88 18.02 11.31
CA GLN A 165 5.06 17.35 11.86
C GLN A 165 4.76 15.94 12.36
N ASP A 166 3.49 15.53 12.40
CA ASP A 166 3.07 14.20 12.83
C ASP A 166 2.93 13.26 11.63
N LEU A 167 3.00 11.96 11.87
CA LEU A 167 2.79 10.92 10.86
C LEU A 167 1.59 10.05 11.24
N VAL A 168 0.75 9.71 10.26
CA VAL A 168 -0.37 8.80 10.47
C VAL A 168 -0.29 7.56 9.59
N PHE A 169 -0.31 6.38 10.20
CA PHE A 169 -0.54 5.12 9.50
C PHE A 169 -2.04 4.79 9.47
N ILE A 170 -2.55 4.36 8.31
CA ILE A 170 -3.89 3.80 8.19
C ILE A 170 -3.77 2.37 7.66
N ILE A 171 -4.10 1.41 8.52
CA ILE A 171 -4.09 -0.02 8.18
C ILE A 171 -5.51 -0.41 7.80
N SER A 172 -5.75 -0.69 6.53
CA SER A 172 -7.05 -1.05 6.00
C SER A 172 -6.94 -2.17 4.99
N PHE A 173 -7.70 -3.26 5.17
CA PHE A 173 -7.61 -4.37 4.22
C PHE A 173 -8.10 -4.00 2.83
N SER A 174 -9.32 -3.47 2.73
CA SER A 174 -9.91 -3.07 1.45
C SER A 174 -9.38 -1.74 0.92
N GLY A 175 -8.98 -0.83 1.82
CA GLY A 175 -8.69 0.56 1.46
C GLY A 175 -9.95 1.34 1.03
N GLU A 176 -11.14 0.82 1.32
CA GLU A 176 -12.44 1.40 0.89
C GLU A 176 -13.36 1.74 2.06
N THR A 177 -12.91 1.58 3.31
CA THR A 177 -13.72 1.87 4.49
C THR A 177 -14.08 3.37 4.54
N PRO A 178 -15.38 3.77 4.50
CA PRO A 178 -15.76 5.18 4.37
C PRO A 178 -15.18 6.09 5.46
N VAL A 179 -15.16 5.62 6.71
CA VAL A 179 -14.58 6.36 7.84
C VAL A 179 -13.07 6.56 7.66
N ALA A 180 -12.35 5.57 7.14
CA ALA A 180 -10.91 5.67 6.90
C ALA A 180 -10.60 6.62 5.73
N LEU A 181 -11.40 6.59 4.68
CA LEU A 181 -11.29 7.50 3.53
C LEU A 181 -11.54 8.95 3.93
N ASP A 182 -12.59 9.21 4.71
CA ASP A 182 -12.88 10.55 5.20
C ASP A 182 -11.78 11.06 6.14
N PHE A 183 -11.28 10.20 7.02
CA PHE A 183 -10.15 10.51 7.89
C PHE A 183 -8.88 10.84 7.09
N ALA A 184 -8.51 10.02 6.10
CA ALA A 184 -7.36 10.25 5.23
C ALA A 184 -7.47 11.58 4.46
N ARG A 185 -8.65 11.90 3.91
CA ARG A 185 -8.88 13.19 3.23
C ARG A 185 -8.71 14.38 4.17
N ASN A 186 -9.20 14.26 5.39
CA ASN A 186 -9.05 15.30 6.41
C ASN A 186 -7.59 15.53 6.83
N LEU A 187 -6.79 14.46 6.92
CA LEU A 187 -5.34 14.55 7.17
C LEU A 187 -4.61 15.20 6.00
N CYS A 188 -4.89 14.75 4.77
CA CYS A 188 -4.33 15.32 3.55
C CYS A 188 -4.63 16.83 3.43
N ALA A 189 -5.88 17.25 3.68
CA ALA A 189 -6.26 18.66 3.67
C ALA A 189 -5.52 19.52 4.73
N ARG A 190 -4.95 18.88 5.77
CA ARG A 190 -4.14 19.52 6.82
C ARG A 190 -2.64 19.39 6.58
N ASN A 191 -2.22 18.84 5.43
CA ASN A 191 -0.82 18.53 5.11
C ASN A 191 -0.15 17.62 6.14
N VAL A 192 -0.90 16.71 6.75
CA VAL A 192 -0.34 15.68 7.62
C VAL A 192 0.11 14.51 6.75
N PRO A 193 1.40 14.10 6.80
CA PRO A 193 1.88 12.90 6.15
C PRO A 193 1.09 11.64 6.53
N VAL A 194 0.63 10.88 5.53
CA VAL A 194 -0.14 9.65 5.72
C VAL A 194 0.48 8.47 4.97
N ILE A 195 0.58 7.32 5.64
CA ILE A 195 1.02 6.06 5.05
C ILE A 195 -0.11 5.04 5.13
N SER A 196 -0.49 4.44 4.00
CA SER A 196 -1.46 3.34 4.01
C SER A 196 -0.76 1.98 4.08
N ILE A 197 -1.37 1.02 4.77
CA ILE A 197 -1.04 -0.39 4.66
C ILE A 197 -2.30 -1.13 4.20
N THR A 198 -2.29 -1.58 2.95
CA THR A 198 -3.48 -2.12 2.28
C THR A 198 -3.20 -3.41 1.53
N ARG A 199 -4.25 -4.15 1.19
CA ARG A 199 -4.09 -5.27 0.25
C ARG A 199 -3.64 -4.72 -1.10
N LEU A 200 -2.78 -5.44 -1.81
CA LEU A 200 -2.45 -5.08 -3.18
C LEU A 200 -3.65 -5.29 -4.11
N LYS A 201 -4.39 -4.20 -4.30
CA LYS A 201 -5.52 -4.07 -5.21
C LYS A 201 -5.73 -2.57 -5.48
N ASP A 202 -6.42 -2.24 -6.55
CA ASP A 202 -6.98 -0.89 -6.68
C ASP A 202 -7.81 -0.52 -5.45
N ASN A 203 -7.40 0.56 -4.77
CA ASN A 203 -8.11 1.07 -3.61
C ASN A 203 -7.94 2.58 -3.42
N LEU A 204 -9.02 3.25 -3.07
CA LEU A 204 -9.05 4.70 -2.98
C LEU A 204 -8.15 5.26 -1.89
N LEU A 205 -8.03 4.57 -0.75
CA LEU A 205 -7.17 4.99 0.36
C LEU A 205 -5.72 5.19 -0.10
N SER A 206 -5.19 4.25 -0.88
CA SER A 206 -3.81 4.33 -1.36
C SER A 206 -3.55 5.50 -2.31
N SER A 207 -4.58 5.96 -3.02
CA SER A 207 -4.48 7.15 -3.88
C SER A 207 -4.51 8.48 -3.12
N ILE A 208 -4.94 8.47 -1.85
CA ILE A 208 -5.03 9.65 -0.98
C ILE A 208 -3.74 9.82 -0.16
N CYS A 209 -3.11 8.71 0.24
CA CYS A 209 -1.93 8.71 1.10
C CYS A 209 -0.63 9.06 0.35
N ASP A 210 0.36 9.57 1.09
CA ASP A 210 1.67 9.97 0.55
C ASP A 210 2.53 8.77 0.16
N GLU A 211 2.49 7.71 0.97
CA GLU A 211 3.18 6.44 0.71
C GLU A 211 2.28 5.24 1.03
N ASN A 212 2.57 4.11 0.37
CA ASN A 212 1.71 2.93 0.42
C ASN A 212 2.52 1.64 0.55
N ILE A 213 2.16 0.85 1.56
CA ILE A 213 2.64 -0.51 1.74
C ILE A 213 1.53 -1.45 1.27
N TYR A 214 1.76 -2.09 0.13
CA TYR A 214 0.84 -3.09 -0.42
C TYR A 214 1.24 -4.49 0.03
N VAL A 215 0.22 -5.30 0.34
CA VAL A 215 0.37 -6.66 0.85
C VAL A 215 -0.50 -7.62 0.04
N HIS A 216 0.06 -8.73 -0.43
CA HIS A 216 -0.73 -9.79 -1.01
C HIS A 216 -1.47 -10.58 0.07
N THR A 217 -2.70 -10.97 -0.23
CA THR A 217 -3.54 -11.77 0.68
C THR A 217 -4.22 -12.88 -0.11
N MET A 218 -4.55 -13.97 0.57
CA MET A 218 -5.38 -15.03 0.02
C MET A 218 -6.71 -15.05 0.75
N ASP A 219 -7.79 -15.07 -0.02
CA ASP A 219 -9.14 -15.27 0.49
C ASP A 219 -9.42 -16.78 0.50
N PHE A 220 -9.83 -17.30 1.65
CA PHE A 220 -10.32 -18.66 1.82
C PHE A 220 -11.83 -18.62 1.92
N GLN A 221 -12.49 -19.59 1.28
CA GLN A 221 -13.94 -19.68 1.30
C GLN A 221 -14.36 -21.10 1.67
N PHE A 222 -14.89 -21.23 2.88
CA PHE A 222 -15.37 -22.50 3.40
C PHE A 222 -16.89 -22.52 3.35
N TYR A 223 -17.42 -23.65 2.91
CA TYR A 223 -18.86 -23.92 2.91
C TYR A 223 -19.14 -25.10 3.82
N SER A 224 -20.07 -24.93 4.75
CA SER A 224 -20.71 -26.02 5.49
C SER A 224 -22.16 -26.19 5.01
N GLU A 225 -22.81 -27.28 5.42
CA GLU A 225 -24.21 -27.57 5.06
C GLU A 225 -25.19 -26.44 5.42
N TYR A 226 -24.85 -25.61 6.42
CA TYR A 226 -25.73 -24.54 6.90
C TYR A 226 -25.18 -23.12 6.68
N HIS A 227 -23.86 -22.94 6.61
CA HIS A 227 -23.24 -21.60 6.54
C HIS A 227 -21.94 -21.61 5.71
N GLY A 228 -21.78 -20.59 4.86
CA GLY A 228 -20.49 -20.25 4.27
C GLY A 228 -19.78 -19.19 5.09
N TYR A 229 -18.47 -19.32 5.29
CA TYR A 229 -17.66 -18.26 5.87
C TYR A 229 -16.39 -18.03 5.05
N ARG A 230 -15.94 -16.78 5.06
CA ARG A 230 -14.69 -16.37 4.41
C ARG A 230 -13.70 -15.98 5.50
N THR A 231 -12.45 -16.35 5.30
CA THR A 231 -11.33 -15.88 6.10
C THR A 231 -10.20 -15.51 5.16
N GLU A 232 -9.24 -14.74 5.65
CA GLU A 232 -8.18 -14.17 4.82
C GLU A 232 -6.85 -14.35 5.55
N SER A 233 -5.78 -14.64 4.81
CA SER A 233 -4.45 -14.69 5.43
C SER A 233 -3.96 -13.29 5.76
N ALA A 234 -3.59 -13.09 7.03
CA ALA A 234 -2.99 -11.84 7.52
C ALA A 234 -1.46 -11.87 7.54
N VAL A 235 -0.82 -13.01 7.26
CA VAL A 235 0.64 -13.21 7.43
C VAL A 235 1.46 -12.19 6.64
N GLY A 236 1.00 -11.83 5.43
CA GLY A 236 1.70 -10.83 4.63
C GLY A 236 1.83 -9.46 5.32
N TYR A 237 0.86 -9.06 6.14
CA TYR A 237 0.92 -7.79 6.86
C TYR A 237 2.00 -7.83 7.94
N PHE A 238 2.12 -8.96 8.65
CA PHE A 238 3.15 -9.15 9.66
C PHE A 238 4.56 -9.14 9.05
N ILE A 239 4.76 -9.83 7.92
CA ILE A 239 6.04 -9.79 7.19
C ILE A 239 6.38 -8.35 6.75
N ALA A 240 5.39 -7.61 6.25
CA ALA A 240 5.60 -6.23 5.81
C ALA A 240 6.02 -5.29 6.96
N ILE A 241 5.35 -5.34 8.11
CA ILE A 241 5.70 -4.48 9.25
C ILE A 241 7.04 -4.87 9.90
N GLU A 242 7.40 -6.16 9.91
CA GLU A 242 8.70 -6.62 10.39
C GLU A 242 9.82 -6.17 9.45
N THR A 243 9.62 -6.29 8.14
CA THR A 243 10.57 -5.81 7.13
C THR A 243 10.76 -4.29 7.24
N LEU A 244 9.65 -3.55 7.37
CA LEU A 244 9.68 -2.11 7.60
C LEU A 244 10.46 -1.76 8.86
N PHE A 245 10.17 -2.43 9.99
CA PHE A 245 10.86 -2.19 11.24
C PHE A 245 12.38 -2.40 11.11
N LEU A 246 12.82 -3.52 10.51
CA LEU A 246 14.24 -3.82 10.34
C LEU A 246 14.94 -2.79 9.44
N GLN A 247 14.34 -2.42 8.31
CA GLN A 247 14.88 -1.36 7.44
C GLN A 247 14.93 -0.01 8.15
N TYR A 248 13.90 0.32 8.94
CA TYR A 248 13.89 1.54 9.75
C TYR A 248 15.01 1.56 10.80
N GLN A 249 15.30 0.44 11.49
CA GLN A 249 16.41 0.39 12.43
C GLN A 249 17.77 0.60 11.74
N GLN A 250 17.96 0.03 10.55
CA GLN A 250 19.17 0.26 9.75
C GLN A 250 19.30 1.74 9.33
N TYR A 251 18.20 2.33 8.85
CA TYR A 251 18.14 3.74 8.49
C TYR A 251 18.45 4.66 9.69
N LYS A 252 17.83 4.37 10.85
CA LYS A 252 18.05 5.13 12.09
C LYS A 252 19.52 5.04 12.55
N ALA A 253 20.16 3.89 12.40
CA ALA A 253 21.58 3.71 12.72
C ALA A 253 22.51 4.48 11.77
N SER A 254 22.21 4.51 10.47
CA SER A 254 23.01 5.28 9.51
C SER A 254 22.93 6.78 9.78
N MET A 255 21.73 7.31 10.08
CA MET A 255 21.53 8.72 10.42
C MET A 255 22.32 9.13 11.68
N ARG A 256 22.38 8.28 12.71
CA ARG A 256 23.21 8.52 13.91
C ARG A 256 24.69 8.61 13.57
N THR A 257 25.18 7.70 12.74
CA THR A 257 26.58 7.66 12.31
C THR A 257 26.95 8.92 11.51
N GLU A 258 26.05 9.39 10.64
CA GLU A 258 26.25 10.63 9.88
C GLU A 258 26.27 11.86 10.78
N GLN A 259 25.38 11.94 11.77
CA GLN A 259 25.35 13.02 12.76
C GLN A 259 26.65 13.06 13.59
N GLU A 260 27.14 11.91 14.04
CA GLU A 260 28.41 11.81 14.80
C GLU A 260 29.62 12.27 13.97
N LYS A 261 29.67 11.90 12.68
CA LYS A 261 30.71 12.36 11.76
C LYS A 261 30.66 13.87 11.54
N ALA A 262 29.47 14.44 11.30
CA ALA A 262 29.30 15.87 11.10
C ALA A 262 29.73 16.70 12.33
N ILE A 263 29.42 16.20 13.54
CA ILE A 263 29.88 16.83 14.79
C ILE A 263 31.41 16.77 14.90
N THR A 264 32.02 15.62 14.59
CA THR A 264 33.47 15.44 14.65
C THR A 264 34.20 16.33 13.64
N GLU A 265 33.67 16.45 12.42
CA GLU A 265 34.22 17.33 11.38
C GLU A 265 34.10 18.80 11.76
N SER A 266 32.95 19.24 12.29
CA SER A 266 32.72 20.63 12.73
C SER A 266 33.59 21.07 13.93
N THR A 267 34.04 20.12 14.76
CA THR A 267 34.91 20.37 15.91
C THR A 267 36.40 20.27 15.55
N SER A 268 36.72 19.71 14.37
CA SER A 268 38.08 19.51 13.86
C SER A 268 38.59 20.63 12.95
N ASP A 269 37.87 21.75 12.83
CA ASP A 269 38.30 22.93 12.08
C ASP A 269 38.79 24.06 13.02
N PRO A 270 39.97 23.94 13.66
CA PRO A 270 40.68 25.07 14.22
C PRO A 270 41.56 25.68 13.12
N LYS A 271 41.00 26.64 12.38
CA LYS A 271 41.78 27.62 11.63
C LYS A 271 41.20 28.99 11.93
N SER A 272 41.97 30.03 12.22
CA SER A 272 43.42 30.23 12.32
C SER A 272 43.54 31.73 12.56
N ASP A 273 44.31 32.12 13.57
CA ASP A 273 44.73 33.49 13.90
C ASP A 273 43.67 34.54 14.30
#